data_AF-A0A7J3ZBV4-F1
#
_entry.id   AF-A0A7J3ZBV4-F1
#
_cell.length_a   1.000
_cell.length_b   1.000
_cell.length_c   1.000
_cell.angle_alpha   90.00
_cell.angle_beta   90.00
_cell.angle_gamma   90.00
#
_symmetry.space_group_name_H-M   'P 1'
#
loop_
_entity.id
_entity.type
_entity.pdbx_description
1 polymer ?
#
loop_
_entity_poly.entity_id
_entity_poly.type
_entity_poly.pdbx_seq_one_letter_code
_entity_poly.pdbx_strand_id
1 'polypeptide(L)'
;MIREELGDCMGYPCIELEAEKAKKLLEAISKTVGYFTSDLEDAIRIIDNFDEYYRYSTRKFKEYLVPAKSESDLIKGRVIVDRVKLKVVGSSRRVLIVFDRRINKDTIKKALETI
;
A
#
# COMPACT_ATOMS: atom_id res chain seq x y z
N MET A 1 3.86 20.96 -3.90
CA MET A 1 3.59 19.99 -4.99
C MET A 1 4.32 18.70 -4.61
N ILE A 2 3.63 17.75 -3.97
CA ILE A 2 4.26 16.51 -3.48
C ILE A 2 4.30 15.55 -4.66
N ARG A 3 5.51 15.21 -5.14
CA ARG A 3 5.72 14.31 -6.27
C ARG A 3 5.34 12.88 -5.91
N GLU A 4 4.65 12.20 -6.81
CA GLU A 4 4.36 10.77 -6.76
C GLU A 4 5.63 10.00 -7.15
N GLU A 5 6.65 10.03 -6.29
CA GLU A 5 7.94 9.39 -6.55
C GLU A 5 8.03 8.06 -5.80
N LEU A 6 8.44 7.02 -6.53
CA LEU A 6 8.80 5.73 -5.94
C LEU A 6 10.08 5.91 -5.11
N GLY A 7 9.95 5.83 -3.80
CA GLY A 7 11.00 6.09 -2.83
C GLY A 7 11.60 4.83 -2.21
N ASP A 8 12.22 5.06 -1.05
CA ASP A 8 12.74 4.04 -0.15
C ASP A 8 12.37 4.42 1.29
N CYS A 9 11.78 3.48 2.01
CA CYS A 9 11.34 3.62 3.39
C CYS A 9 12.10 2.61 4.24
N MET A 10 13.32 2.96 4.67
CA MET A 10 14.21 2.11 5.48
C MET A 10 14.58 0.78 4.77
N GLY A 11 14.91 0.85 3.49
CA GLY A 11 15.26 -0.30 2.64
C GLY A 11 14.07 -1.03 2.02
N TYR A 12 12.85 -0.50 2.19
CA TYR A 12 11.63 -1.02 1.55
C TYR A 12 11.18 -0.08 0.43
N PRO A 13 10.82 -0.58 -0.76
CA PRO A 13 10.17 0.24 -1.76
C PRO A 13 8.89 0.86 -1.19
N CYS A 14 8.66 2.14 -1.43
CA CYS A 14 7.44 2.80 -0.97
C CYS A 14 7.00 3.91 -1.90
N ILE A 15 5.71 4.23 -1.88
CA ILE A 15 5.13 5.31 -2.68
C ILE A 15 3.97 5.98 -1.93
N GLU A 16 3.86 7.29 -2.06
CA GLU A 16 2.76 8.06 -1.48
C GLU A 16 1.85 8.64 -2.57
N LEU A 17 0.60 8.18 -2.58
CA LEU A 17 -0.41 8.56 -3.56
C LEU A 17 -1.68 9.08 -2.88
N GLU A 18 -2.56 9.71 -3.65
CA GLU A 18 -3.95 9.90 -3.21
C GLU A 18 -4.65 8.56 -3.06
N ALA A 19 -5.60 8.46 -2.12
CA ALA A 19 -6.25 7.20 -1.76
C ALA A 19 -6.81 6.43 -2.97
N GLU A 20 -7.48 7.13 -3.90
CA GLU A 20 -8.03 6.54 -5.12
C GLU A 20 -6.95 5.94 -6.03
N LYS A 21 -5.84 6.67 -6.24
CA LYS A 21 -4.71 6.19 -7.03
C LYS A 21 -3.97 5.05 -6.32
N ALA A 22 -3.85 5.12 -4.99
CA ALA A 22 -3.24 4.07 -4.18
C ALA A 22 -3.99 2.75 -4.35
N LYS A 23 -5.33 2.78 -4.31
CA LYS A 23 -6.17 1.61 -4.59
C LYS A 23 -5.93 1.05 -5.99
N LYS A 24 -6.02 1.90 -7.02
CA LYS A 24 -5.77 1.49 -8.42
C LYS A 24 -4.39 0.86 -8.61
N LEU A 25 -3.36 1.40 -7.95
CA LEU A 25 -2.02 0.83 -7.99
C LEU A 25 -1.99 -0.59 -7.41
N LEU A 26 -2.60 -0.83 -6.25
CA LEU A 26 -2.62 -2.16 -5.64
C LEU A 26 -3.34 -3.18 -6.53
N GLU A 27 -4.45 -2.78 -7.16
CA GLU A 27 -5.17 -3.60 -8.14
C GLU A 27 -4.29 -3.88 -9.39
N ALA A 28 -3.59 -2.88 -9.91
CA ALA A 28 -2.69 -3.04 -11.06
C ALA A 28 -1.48 -3.94 -10.76
N ILE A 29 -0.94 -3.86 -9.53
CA ILE A 29 0.15 -4.75 -9.09
C ILE A 29 -0.33 -6.20 -9.09
N SER A 30 -1.54 -6.48 -8.59
CA SER A 30 -2.11 -7.85 -8.60
C SER A 30 -2.18 -8.44 -10.02
N LYS A 31 -2.56 -7.63 -11.00
CA LYS A 31 -2.60 -8.02 -12.42
C LYS A 31 -1.20 -8.27 -12.99
N THR A 32 -0.22 -7.47 -12.55
CA THR A 32 1.17 -7.58 -12.99
C THR A 32 1.86 -8.83 -12.44
N VAL A 33 1.60 -9.19 -11.19
CA VAL A 33 2.21 -10.36 -10.52
C VAL A 33 1.43 -11.66 -10.74
N GLY A 34 0.18 -11.58 -11.18
CA GLY A 34 -0.64 -12.73 -11.54
C GLY A 34 -1.30 -13.45 -10.36
N TYR A 35 -1.36 -12.82 -9.19
CA TYR A 35 -2.04 -13.34 -8.01
C TYR A 35 -2.56 -12.21 -7.13
N PHE A 36 -3.52 -12.54 -6.28
CA PHE A 36 -4.13 -11.63 -5.32
C PHE A 36 -3.93 -12.21 -3.91
N THR A 37 -3.27 -11.46 -3.02
CA THR A 37 -2.90 -11.91 -1.67
C THR A 37 -3.75 -11.25 -0.61
N SER A 38 -3.81 -11.86 0.59
CA SER A 38 -4.59 -11.30 1.69
C SER A 38 -4.11 -9.92 2.14
N ASP A 39 -2.82 -9.62 2.01
CA ASP A 39 -2.29 -8.29 2.36
C ASP A 39 -2.69 -7.22 1.37
N LEU A 40 -2.83 -7.56 0.08
CA LEU A 40 -3.42 -6.66 -0.91
C LEU A 40 -4.89 -6.40 -0.62
N GLU A 41 -5.66 -7.47 -0.37
CA GLU A 41 -7.08 -7.38 -0.07
C GLU A 41 -7.32 -6.46 1.14
N ASP A 42 -6.58 -6.70 2.21
CA ASP A 42 -6.73 -5.95 3.45
C ASP A 42 -6.22 -4.51 3.31
N ALA A 43 -5.15 -4.27 2.55
CA ALA A 43 -4.69 -2.92 2.23
C ALA A 43 -5.76 -2.13 1.44
N ILE A 44 -6.38 -2.75 0.43
CA ILE A 44 -7.49 -2.14 -0.33
C ILE A 44 -8.67 -1.84 0.61
N ARG A 45 -9.04 -2.77 1.47
CA ARG A 45 -10.11 -2.59 2.47
C ARG A 45 -9.82 -1.43 3.44
N ILE A 46 -8.56 -1.28 3.86
CA ILE A 46 -8.12 -0.15 4.69
C ILE A 46 -8.30 1.17 3.94
N ILE A 47 -7.91 1.21 2.66
CA ILE A 47 -8.03 2.41 1.82
C ILE A 47 -9.50 2.75 1.56
N ASP A 48 -10.35 1.76 1.27
CA ASP A 48 -11.79 1.95 1.04
C ASP A 48 -12.52 2.48 2.29
N ASN A 49 -12.03 2.14 3.48
CA ASN A 49 -12.58 2.60 4.77
C ASN A 49 -11.64 3.62 5.44
N PHE A 50 -11.08 4.53 4.63
CA PHE A 50 -10.01 5.44 5.04
C PHE A 50 -10.30 6.17 6.36
N ASP A 51 -11.50 6.75 6.50
CA ASP A 51 -11.82 7.59 7.66
C ASP A 51 -11.88 6.77 8.96
N GLU A 52 -12.44 5.56 8.91
CA GLU A 52 -12.50 4.63 10.04
C GLU A 52 -11.10 4.24 10.49
N TYR A 53 -10.27 3.82 9.55
CA TYR A 53 -8.90 3.39 9.84
C TYR A 53 -7.99 4.52 10.27
N TYR A 54 -8.15 5.71 9.68
CA TYR A 54 -7.40 6.90 10.08
C TYR A 54 -7.77 7.31 11.51
N ARG A 55 -9.06 7.38 11.84
CA ARG A 55 -9.50 7.65 13.23
C ARG A 55 -8.97 6.59 14.19
N TYR A 56 -8.99 5.32 13.81
CA TYR A 56 -8.45 4.23 14.62
C TYR A 56 -6.94 4.38 14.84
N SER A 57 -6.16 4.61 13.78
CA SER A 57 -4.70 4.71 13.86
C SER A 57 -4.27 5.91 14.69
N THR A 58 -4.91 7.08 14.52
CA THR A 58 -4.66 8.27 15.34
C THR A 58 -4.99 8.03 16.81
N ARG A 59 -6.16 7.45 17.13
CA ARG A 59 -6.56 7.15 18.52
C ARG A 59 -5.61 6.16 19.22
N LYS A 60 -4.98 5.27 18.45
CA LYS A 60 -4.05 4.26 18.96
C LYS A 60 -2.58 4.66 18.81
N PHE A 61 -2.30 5.88 18.37
CA PHE A 61 -0.94 6.37 18.06
C PHE A 61 -0.15 5.42 17.15
N LYS A 62 -0.85 4.73 16.24
CA LYS A 62 -0.24 3.85 15.26
C LYS A 62 0.18 4.68 14.06
N GLU A 63 1.49 4.76 13.84
CA GLU A 63 2.03 5.42 12.65
C GLU A 63 1.71 4.63 11.37
N TYR A 64 1.75 3.30 11.47
CA TYR A 64 1.48 2.38 10.37
C TYR A 64 0.37 1.39 10.74
N LEU A 65 -0.42 1.03 9.73
CA LEU A 65 -1.32 -0.10 9.75
C LEU A 65 -0.65 -1.25 8.99
N VAL A 66 -0.70 -2.45 9.56
CA VAL A 66 -0.11 -3.64 8.94
C VAL A 66 -1.26 -4.47 8.38
N PRO A 67 -1.38 -4.60 7.04
CA PRO A 67 -2.37 -5.47 6.43
C PRO A 67 -2.20 -6.93 6.87
N ALA A 68 -3.32 -7.61 7.04
CA ALA A 68 -3.36 -9.04 7.37
C ALA A 68 -2.68 -9.87 6.26
N LYS A 69 -1.87 -10.85 6.65
CA LYS A 69 -1.12 -11.73 5.74
C LYS A 69 -1.57 -13.16 5.96
N SER A 70 -1.77 -13.93 4.90
CA SER A 70 -2.03 -15.36 5.02
C SER A 70 -0.71 -16.12 5.28
N GLU A 71 -0.77 -17.21 6.04
CA GLU A 71 0.39 -18.08 6.23
C GLU A 71 0.90 -18.64 4.89
N SER A 72 -0.02 -18.93 3.96
CA SER A 72 0.33 -19.43 2.63
C SER A 72 1.17 -18.42 1.84
N ASP A 73 0.78 -17.14 1.85
CA ASP A 73 1.49 -16.08 1.12
C ASP A 73 2.85 -15.79 1.75
N LEU A 74 2.94 -15.86 3.09
CA LEU A 74 4.21 -15.75 3.81
C LEU A 74 5.19 -16.86 3.40
N ILE A 75 4.74 -18.12 3.43
CA ILE A 75 5.55 -19.29 3.07
C ILE A 75 5.98 -19.22 1.59
N LYS A 76 5.06 -18.84 0.70
CA LYS A 76 5.34 -18.72 -0.74
C LYS A 76 6.13 -17.47 -1.11
N GLY A 77 6.35 -16.56 -0.16
CA GLY A 77 7.00 -15.27 -0.40
C GLY A 77 6.25 -14.36 -1.36
N ARG A 78 4.91 -14.39 -1.32
CA ARG A 78 4.00 -13.63 -2.21
C ARG A 78 3.47 -12.34 -1.59
N VAL A 79 3.84 -12.02 -0.35
CA VAL A 79 3.44 -10.77 0.30
C VAL A 79 3.87 -9.57 -0.56
N ILE A 80 2.97 -8.61 -0.75
CA ILE A 80 3.17 -7.43 -1.58
C ILE A 80 3.25 -6.17 -0.75
N VAL A 81 2.39 -6.02 0.25
CA VAL A 81 2.28 -4.85 1.12
C VAL A 81 2.76 -5.21 2.53
N ASP A 82 3.83 -4.56 2.96
CA ASP A 82 4.33 -4.69 4.33
C ASP A 82 3.39 -3.94 5.28
N ARG A 83 3.18 -2.65 5.01
CA ARG A 83 2.42 -1.71 5.83
C ARG A 83 1.93 -0.50 5.04
N VAL A 84 0.91 0.17 5.57
CA VAL A 84 0.36 1.41 5.01
C VAL A 84 0.30 2.50 6.07
N LYS A 85 0.45 3.76 5.65
CA LYS A 85 0.26 4.93 6.52
C LYS A 85 -0.76 5.88 5.87
N LEU A 86 -1.81 6.17 6.61
CA LEU A 86 -2.88 7.08 6.19
C LEU A 86 -2.55 8.50 6.64
N LYS A 87 -2.72 9.48 5.76
CA LYS A 87 -2.44 10.90 6.02
C LYS A 87 -3.56 11.77 5.49
N VAL A 88 -3.93 12.78 6.26
CA VAL A 88 -4.81 13.86 5.80
C VAL A 88 -3.94 15.11 5.63
N VAL A 89 -3.87 15.63 4.41
CA VAL A 89 -3.11 16.85 4.08
C VAL A 89 -4.10 17.86 3.50
N GLY A 90 -4.54 18.81 4.33
CA GLY A 90 -5.66 19.69 3.98
C GLY A 90 -6.95 18.88 3.77
N SER A 91 -7.52 18.95 2.57
CA SER A 91 -8.68 18.13 2.17
C SER A 91 -8.32 16.81 1.47
N SER A 92 -7.03 16.56 1.20
CA SER A 92 -6.59 15.38 0.44
C SER A 92 -6.30 14.20 1.36
N ARG A 93 -6.84 13.03 0.99
CA ARG A 93 -6.56 11.72 1.62
C ARG A 93 -5.39 11.07 0.90
N ARG A 94 -4.28 10.90 1.59
CA ARG A 94 -3.06 10.30 1.06
C ARG A 94 -2.71 9.00 1.78
N VAL A 95 -2.14 8.08 1.03
CA VAL A 95 -1.73 6.76 1.50
C VAL A 95 -0.27 6.57 1.11
N LEU A 96 0.59 6.39 2.11
CA LEU A 96 1.93 5.85 1.91
C LEU A 96 1.82 4.33 1.95
N ILE A 97 2.10 3.67 0.83
CA ILE A 97 2.22 2.23 0.73
C ILE A 97 3.70 1.88 0.89
N VAL A 98 4.03 1.01 1.85
CA VAL A 98 5.35 0.39 1.96
C VAL A 98 5.20 -1.06 1.51
N PHE A 99 5.88 -1.41 0.43
CA PHE A 99 5.84 -2.73 -0.16
C PHE A 99 6.78 -3.69 0.59
N ASP A 100 6.53 -5.00 0.50
CA ASP A 100 7.48 -6.00 0.95
C ASP A 100 8.81 -5.81 0.18
N ARG A 101 9.93 -5.97 0.88
CA ARG A 101 11.29 -5.84 0.32
C ARG A 101 11.56 -6.71 -0.91
N ARG A 102 10.78 -7.78 -1.11
CA ARG A 102 10.90 -8.70 -2.25
C ARG A 102 10.25 -8.16 -3.52
N ILE A 103 9.38 -7.15 -3.42
CA ILE A 103 8.75 -6.54 -4.57
C ILE A 103 9.76 -5.65 -5.29
N ASN A 104 10.03 -5.98 -6.56
CA ASN A 104 10.89 -5.17 -7.40
C ASN A 104 10.22 -3.82 -7.73
N LYS A 105 10.98 -2.74 -7.63
CA LYS A 105 10.58 -1.38 -8.07
C LYS A 105 10.06 -1.35 -9.51
N ASP A 106 10.58 -2.18 -10.40
CA ASP A 106 10.11 -2.25 -11.79
C ASP A 106 8.69 -2.81 -11.91
N THR A 107 8.28 -3.73 -11.03
CA THR A 107 6.89 -4.20 -10.95
C THR A 107 5.95 -3.05 -10.58
N ILE A 108 6.36 -2.22 -9.62
CA ILE A 108 5.58 -1.06 -9.17
C ILE A 108 5.49 -0.01 -10.28
N LYS A 109 6.60 0.27 -10.98
CA LYS A 109 6.63 1.19 -12.14
C LYS A 109 5.72 0.73 -13.26
N LYS A 110 5.78 -0.55 -13.65
CA LYS A 110 4.90 -1.11 -14.68
C LYS A 110 3.42 -0.99 -14.30
N ALA A 111 3.08 -1.21 -13.02
CA ALA A 111 1.73 -1.03 -12.55
C ALA A 111 1.30 0.46 -12.58
N LEU A 112 2.19 1.39 -12.24
CA LEU A 112 1.93 2.83 -12.30
C LEU A 112 1.64 3.34 -13.73
N GLU A 113 2.24 2.74 -14.76
CA GLU A 113 1.98 3.10 -16.16
C GLU A 113 0.55 2.78 -16.62
N THR A 114 -0.23 2.06 -15.81
CA THR A 114 -1.59 1.59 -16.17
C THR A 114 -2.72 2.33 -15.45
N ILE A 115 -2.44 3.33 -14.61
CA ILE A 115 -3.43 3.98 -13.73
C ILE A 115 -3.53 5.50 -13.87
#